data_AF-A0A0B4PKC3-F1
#
_entry.id   AF-A0A0B4PKC3-F1
#
_cell.length_a   1.000
_cell.length_b   1.000
_cell.length_c   1.000
_cell.angle_alpha   90.00
_cell.angle_beta   90.00
_cell.angle_gamma   90.00
#
_symmetry.space_group_name_H-M   'P 1'
#
loop_
_entity.id
_entity.type
_entity.pdbx_description
1 polymer ?
#
loop_
_entity_poly.entity_id
_entity_poly.type
_entity_poly.pdbx_seq_one_letter_code
_entity_poly.pdbx_strand_id
1 'polypeptide(L)'
;MPTINQLIRKGRKSSKKVNKVPALKRCPQRKGICVRVYTITPKKPNSALRKVSRVQLTSGFVITAYIPGIGHNLQEHSSVLVRGGRVKDLPGVRYRIIRGTLDTAK
;
A
#
# COMPACT_ATOMS: atom_id res chain seq x y z
N MET A 1 21.42 -26.55 -19.73
CA MET A 1 22.52 -25.89 -18.98
C MET A 1 23.36 -25.13 -20.00
N PRO A 2 23.58 -23.80 -19.87
CA PRO A 2 24.30 -23.04 -20.89
C PRO A 2 25.79 -23.36 -20.90
N THR A 3 26.40 -23.39 -22.09
CA THR A 3 27.85 -23.62 -22.25
C THR A 3 28.66 -22.38 -21.89
N ILE A 4 29.95 -22.55 -21.59
CA ILE A 4 30.85 -21.42 -21.25
C ILE A 4 30.89 -20.40 -22.39
N ASN A 5 30.98 -20.85 -23.65
CA ASN A 5 30.94 -19.96 -24.82
C ASN A 5 29.62 -19.18 -24.97
N GLN A 6 28.48 -19.75 -24.53
CA GLN A 6 27.21 -19.03 -24.48
C GLN A 6 27.21 -17.94 -23.42
N LEU A 7 27.85 -18.19 -22.26
CA LEU A 7 27.98 -17.20 -21.18
C LEU A 7 28.97 -16.08 -21.54
N ILE A 8 30.04 -16.40 -22.27
CA ILE A 8 30.99 -15.41 -22.79
C ILE A 8 30.29 -14.49 -23.81
N ARG A 9 29.49 -15.06 -24.73
CA ARG A 9 28.72 -14.27 -25.73
C ARG A 9 27.55 -13.51 -25.10
N LYS A 10 26.88 -14.10 -24.11
CA LYS A 10 25.71 -13.55 -23.41
C LYS A 10 25.81 -13.83 -21.92
N GLY A 11 26.38 -12.87 -21.19
CA GLY A 11 26.48 -12.93 -19.73
C GLY A 11 25.12 -13.10 -19.06
N ARG A 12 25.11 -13.74 -17.88
CA ARG A 12 23.88 -13.89 -17.08
C ARG A 12 23.37 -12.52 -16.66
N LYS A 13 22.06 -12.30 -16.79
CA LYS A 13 21.39 -11.07 -16.31
C LYS A 13 20.62 -11.39 -15.05
N SER A 14 20.83 -10.61 -14.00
CA SER A 14 19.99 -10.67 -12.80
C SER A 14 18.56 -10.21 -13.15
N SER A 15 17.55 -10.94 -12.66
CA SER A 15 16.16 -10.51 -12.80
C SER A 15 15.90 -9.25 -11.95
N LYS A 16 15.30 -8.22 -12.56
CA LYS A 16 14.94 -6.99 -11.85
C LYS A 16 13.76 -7.25 -10.93
N LYS A 17 13.89 -6.93 -9.64
CA LYS A 17 12.78 -7.02 -8.68
C LYS A 17 11.88 -5.79 -8.82
N VAL A 18 10.57 -6.01 -8.96
CA VAL A 18 9.58 -4.93 -9.03
C VAL A 18 9.22 -4.43 -7.64
N ASN A 19 9.21 -3.11 -7.45
CA ASN A 19 8.80 -2.51 -6.19
C ASN A 19 7.29 -2.68 -5.95
N LYS A 20 6.95 -3.34 -4.84
CA LYS A 20 5.55 -3.57 -4.44
C LYS A 20 4.87 -2.35 -3.81
N VAL A 21 5.57 -1.24 -3.56
CA VAL A 21 5.03 -0.02 -2.95
C VAL A 21 5.64 1.24 -3.58
N PRO A 22 5.37 1.52 -4.87
CA PRO A 22 6.00 2.62 -5.59
C PRO A 22 5.67 4.02 -5.01
N ALA A 23 4.47 4.21 -4.45
CA ALA A 23 4.00 5.52 -4.00
C ALA A 23 4.77 6.08 -2.79
N LEU A 24 5.47 5.22 -2.04
CA LEU A 24 6.29 5.65 -0.90
C LEU A 24 7.64 6.24 -1.33
N LYS A 25 8.05 6.10 -2.60
CA LYS A 25 9.35 6.55 -3.14
C LYS A 25 10.53 6.24 -2.20
N ARG A 26 10.67 4.96 -1.81
CA ARG A 26 11.73 4.44 -0.90
C ARG A 26 11.70 4.96 0.54
N CYS A 27 10.69 5.74 0.95
CA CYS A 27 10.48 6.07 2.35
C CYS A 27 9.78 4.90 3.08
N PRO A 28 10.08 4.66 4.37
CA PRO A 28 9.39 3.61 5.15
C PRO A 28 7.92 3.96 5.38
N GLN A 29 7.64 5.24 5.58
CA GLN A 29 6.32 5.79 5.89
C GLN A 29 6.17 7.13 5.16
N ARG A 30 4.93 7.54 4.88
CA ARG A 30 4.68 8.84 4.26
C ARG A 30 3.37 9.43 4.75
N LYS A 31 3.40 10.72 5.05
CA LYS A 31 2.19 11.50 5.41
C LYS A 31 1.28 11.63 4.19
N GLY A 32 -0.02 11.64 4.43
CA GLY A 32 -1.04 11.94 3.44
C GLY A 32 -2.30 12.50 4.08
N ILE A 33 -3.22 12.93 3.22
CA ILE A 33 -4.53 13.49 3.58
C ILE A 33 -5.60 12.56 3.03
N CYS A 34 -6.59 12.20 3.85
CA CYS A 34 -7.75 11.43 3.42
C CYS A 34 -8.61 12.27 2.47
N VAL A 35 -8.79 11.79 1.24
CA VAL A 35 -9.71 12.36 0.25
C VAL A 35 -11.13 11.84 0.49
N ARG A 36 -11.25 10.54 0.79
CA ARG A 36 -12.55 9.90 1.05
C ARG A 36 -12.36 8.67 1.93
N VAL A 37 -13.23 8.51 2.93
CA VAL A 37 -13.30 7.32 3.77
C VAL A 37 -14.52 6.48 3.38
N TYR A 38 -14.34 5.18 3.15
CA TYR A 38 -15.40 4.30 2.67
C TYR A 38 -15.11 2.82 2.97
N THR A 39 -16.05 1.94 2.65
CA THR A 39 -15.91 0.49 2.84
C THR A 39 -15.85 -0.26 1.51
N ILE A 40 -15.04 -1.32 1.45
CA ILE A 40 -14.91 -2.21 0.29
C ILE A 40 -15.19 -3.66 0.72
N THR A 41 -15.87 -4.43 -0.14
CA THR A 41 -16.04 -5.87 0.02
C THR A 41 -14.79 -6.64 -0.44
N PRO A 42 -14.33 -7.66 0.31
CA PRO A 42 -13.18 -8.45 -0.08
C PRO A 42 -13.45 -9.34 -1.28
N LYS A 43 -12.37 -9.86 -1.89
CA LYS A 43 -12.50 -10.92 -2.90
C LYS A 43 -13.07 -12.20 -2.27
N LYS A 44 -13.88 -12.93 -3.04
CA LYS A 44 -14.28 -14.32 -2.74
C LYS A 44 -13.02 -15.15 -2.43
N PRO A 45 -12.98 -16.03 -1.41
CA PRO A 45 -14.07 -16.63 -0.64
C PRO A 45 -14.56 -15.83 0.58
N ASN A 46 -13.92 -14.72 0.90
CA ASN A 46 -14.20 -14.00 2.13
C ASN A 46 -15.42 -13.06 1.93
N SER A 47 -16.13 -12.78 3.02
CA SER A 47 -17.20 -11.78 3.07
C SER A 47 -17.03 -10.91 4.32
N ALA A 48 -17.01 -9.58 4.15
CA ALA A 48 -16.92 -8.58 5.21
C ALA A 48 -17.04 -7.16 4.63
N LEU A 49 -17.22 -6.16 5.49
CA LEU A 49 -17.02 -4.75 5.14
C LEU A 49 -15.64 -4.30 5.63
N ARG A 50 -14.70 -4.08 4.70
CA ARG A 50 -13.34 -3.61 5.03
C ARG A 50 -13.28 -2.09 4.95
N LYS A 51 -12.84 -1.45 6.03
CA LYS A 51 -12.71 0.02 6.12
C LYS A 51 -11.43 0.46 5.40
N VAL A 52 -11.57 1.40 4.47
CA VAL A 52 -10.46 1.91 3.67
C VAL A 52 -10.56 3.43 3.54
N SER A 53 -9.44 4.06 3.21
CA SER A 53 -9.40 5.47 2.86
C SER A 53 -8.67 5.66 1.53
N ARG A 54 -9.20 6.57 0.71
CA ARG A 54 -8.46 7.15 -0.40
C ARG A 54 -7.59 8.27 0.15
N VAL A 55 -6.27 8.16 0.00
CA VAL A 55 -5.30 9.06 0.61
C VAL A 55 -4.42 9.69 -0.47
N GLN A 56 -4.32 11.02 -0.46
CA GLN A 56 -3.35 11.76 -1.24
C GLN A 56 -2.06 11.90 -0.42
N LEU A 57 -0.98 11.25 -0.87
CA LEU A 57 0.32 11.34 -0.21
C LEU A 57 1.02 12.65 -0.55
N THR A 58 1.96 13.06 0.30
CA THR A 58 2.89 14.17 -0.02
C THR A 58 3.76 13.89 -1.25
N SER A 59 3.85 12.63 -1.70
CA SER A 59 4.53 12.29 -2.96
C SER A 59 3.72 12.65 -4.22
N GLY A 60 2.48 13.14 -4.08
CA GLY A 60 1.54 13.46 -5.16
C GLY A 60 0.66 12.28 -5.59
N PHE A 61 0.94 11.07 -5.11
CA PHE A 61 0.16 9.88 -5.47
C PHE A 61 -1.12 9.78 -4.64
N VAL A 62 -2.23 9.53 -5.32
CA VAL A 62 -3.49 9.13 -4.69
C VAL A 62 -3.55 7.61 -4.59
N ILE A 63 -3.62 7.09 -3.38
CA ILE A 63 -3.60 5.65 -3.09
C ILE A 63 -4.83 5.22 -2.29
N THR A 64 -5.10 3.92 -2.27
CA THR A 64 -6.06 3.34 -1.31
C THR A 64 -5.28 2.67 -0.18
N ALA A 65 -5.56 3.07 1.05
CA ALA A 65 -4.95 2.53 2.25
C ALA A 65 -6.00 1.85 3.13
N TYR A 66 -5.64 0.69 3.69
CA TYR A 66 -6.48 -0.02 4.64
C TYR A 66 -6.37 0.59 6.03
N ILE A 67 -7.52 0.73 6.71
CA ILE A 67 -7.59 1.18 8.11
C ILE A 67 -7.61 -0.07 8.99
N PRO A 68 -6.52 -0.37 9.73
CA PRO A 68 -6.47 -1.56 10.58
C PRO A 68 -7.29 -1.37 11.87
N GLY A 69 -7.55 -2.46 12.58
CA GLY A 69 -8.24 -2.45 13.88
C GLY A 69 -9.76 -2.35 13.79
N ILE A 70 -10.38 -2.19 14.96
CA ILE A 70 -11.83 -2.03 15.13
C ILE A 70 -12.11 -0.54 15.36
N GLY A 71 -13.15 -0.02 14.69
CA GLY A 71 -13.46 1.42 14.73
C GLY A 71 -12.37 2.32 14.09
N HIS A 72 -12.74 3.56 13.77
CA HIS A 72 -11.81 4.64 13.36
C HIS A 72 -12.53 5.98 13.47
N ASN A 73 -11.78 7.07 13.66
CA ASN A 73 -12.29 8.44 13.73
C ASN A 73 -12.04 9.24 12.43
N LEU A 74 -11.50 8.62 11.39
CA LEU A 74 -11.07 9.35 10.19
C LEU A 74 -12.26 9.87 9.40
N GLN A 75 -12.12 11.12 8.97
CA GLN A 75 -13.06 11.83 8.11
C GLN A 75 -12.32 12.27 6.84
N GLU A 76 -13.04 12.98 5.97
CA GLU A 76 -12.40 13.70 4.87
C GLU A 76 -11.43 14.74 5.43
N HIS A 77 -10.33 14.96 4.72
CA HIS A 77 -9.23 15.86 5.10
C HIS A 77 -8.43 15.49 6.35
N SER A 78 -8.74 14.40 7.05
CA SER A 78 -7.89 13.92 8.15
C SER A 78 -6.48 13.59 7.67
N SER A 79 -5.48 13.99 8.46
CA SER A 79 -4.08 13.72 8.19
C SER A 79 -3.66 12.36 8.76
N VAL A 80 -3.00 11.55 7.93
CA VAL A 80 -2.69 10.15 8.25
C VAL A 80 -1.27 9.79 7.85
N LEU A 81 -0.69 8.84 8.59
CA LEU A 81 0.61 8.28 8.28
C LEU A 81 0.43 6.90 7.64
N VAL A 82 1.02 6.71 6.46
CA VAL A 82 0.82 5.49 5.65
C VAL A 82 2.12 4.70 5.57
N ARG A 83 2.01 3.38 5.72
CA ARG A 83 3.09 2.41 5.49
C ARG A 83 2.76 1.42 4.39
N GLY A 84 3.81 0.74 3.91
CA GLY A 84 3.67 -0.39 3.01
C GLY A 84 3.01 -1.59 3.71
N GLY A 85 2.17 -2.32 2.98
CA GLY A 85 1.56 -3.55 3.49
C GLY A 85 0.33 -3.94 2.69
N ARG A 86 0.47 -4.92 1.79
CA ARG A 86 -0.68 -5.41 1.02
C ARG A 86 -1.71 -6.07 1.95
N VAL A 87 -2.98 -5.81 1.70
CA VAL A 87 -4.08 -6.58 2.27
C VAL A 87 -4.40 -7.71 1.30
N LYS A 88 -4.31 -8.97 1.75
CA LYS A 88 -4.44 -10.15 0.88
C LYS A 88 -5.84 -10.25 0.26
N ASP A 89 -6.85 -9.87 1.03
CA ASP A 89 -8.26 -9.98 0.69
C ASP A 89 -8.75 -8.87 -0.25
N LEU A 90 -8.11 -7.70 -0.23
CA LEU A 90 -8.50 -6.55 -1.00
C LEU A 90 -7.60 -6.41 -2.24
N PRO A 91 -8.12 -6.56 -3.46
CA PRO A 91 -7.34 -6.27 -4.66
C PRO A 91 -7.01 -4.77 -4.72
N GLY A 92 -5.81 -4.43 -5.18
CA GLY A 92 -5.37 -3.03 -5.32
C GLY A 92 -4.94 -2.31 -4.03
N VAL A 93 -5.28 -2.82 -2.84
CA VAL A 93 -4.94 -2.18 -1.56
C VAL A 93 -3.55 -2.63 -1.08
N ARG A 94 -2.53 -1.82 -1.41
CA ARG A 94 -1.10 -2.11 -1.17
C ARG A 94 -0.53 -1.45 0.08
N TYR A 95 -1.30 -0.58 0.72
CA TYR A 95 -0.87 0.29 1.81
C TYR A 95 -1.77 0.16 3.03
N ARG A 96 -1.23 0.45 4.21
CA ARG A 96 -1.96 0.46 5.48
C ARG A 96 -1.72 1.78 6.19
N ILE A 97 -2.76 2.29 6.83
CA ILE A 97 -2.64 3.43 7.74
C ILE A 97 -2.04 2.93 9.06
N ILE A 98 -1.15 3.73 9.66
CA ILE A 98 -0.62 3.51 11.00
C ILE A 98 -1.59 4.16 12.00
N ARG A 99 -2.01 3.42 13.02
CA ARG A 99 -2.88 3.94 14.11
C ARG A 99 -2.06 4.60 15.21
N GLY A 100 -2.70 5.50 15.96
CA GLY A 100 -2.07 6.21 17.06
C GLY A 100 -1.05 7.26 16.60
N THR A 101 -1.20 7.75 15.37
CA THR A 101 -0.31 8.77 14.77
C THR A 101 -1.12 9.82 14.02
N LEU A 102 -0.74 11.10 14.15
CA LEU A 102 -1.52 12.22 13.59
C LEU A 102 -2.99 12.15 14.04
N ASP A 103 -3.95 12.29 13.12
CA ASP A 103 -5.38 12.31 13.44
C ASP A 103 -5.97 10.91 13.62
N THR A 104 -5.16 9.85 13.45
CA THR A 104 -5.63 8.48 13.68
C THR A 104 -5.65 8.16 15.17
N ALA A 105 -6.85 8.00 15.71
CA ALA A 105 -7.03 7.48 17.07
C ALA A 105 -6.41 6.07 17.20
N LYS A 106 -6.08 5.71 18.46
CA LYS A 106 -5.49 4.41 18.79
C LYS A 106 -6.47 3.26 18.54
#